data_AF-A0A7K2CWH9-F1
#
_entry.id   AF-A0A7K2CWH9-F1
#
_cell.length_a   1.000
_cell.length_b   1.000
_cell.length_c   1.000
_cell.angle_alpha   90.00
_cell.angle_beta   90.00
_cell.angle_gamma   90.00
#
_symmetry.space_group_name_H-M   'P 1'
#
loop_
_entity.id
_entity.type
_entity.pdbx_description
1 polymer ?
#
loop_
_entity_poly.entity_id
_entity_poly.type
_entity_poly.pdbx_seq_one_letter_code
_entity_poly.pdbx_strand_id
1 'polypeptide(L)'
;MRQLSLPERPGSDSTPKGVGHMTLATESTKAKKAPTVPSVGLRRRVADVTRWQTRELLLGALRRLGPWGAKYDQPRLEPLHSGSIKLYRWHKKPYGSEDKPMSLLEIPWDYVEENQHQTPFLGLREYWYPALISKELRNNQPKAITLLGDNLVFFRDNNGQARALENRCPHRGAFLSLGQVGVYEPGTITCRYHGMTFDGRGECVAYLSDGPNSSISGRIRARSYPVEEHNGVIFIYMGDREPEPVIDSVPHADTVLKGVGEFFLDRVQLPYSYLNLLDNTVDLTHPGILHRNCLQFIGQATEVGSVSTKRLPDGGLYAYFTDTPDHPGRMNLVDQTWYLPNMIYAPIGRSPVLAGGGWGWFVPVDIGNHHFWFIARLTNPERAERKLVTKAKKGLASFAMGRIAGRDFFWPGSAKSCLDGGDAPIQASQGRIVRWDMEKLTSADRATVQVRRIMQEAHQAEIAERAANGIPERRIHRPLAPMEREAPVHVR
;
A
#
# COMPACT_ATOMS: atom_id res chain seq x y z
N MET A 1 -30.06 14.53 -14.44
CA MET A 1 -29.68 15.55 -13.43
C MET A 1 -30.40 15.24 -12.12
N ARG A 2 -29.72 14.63 -11.16
CA ARG A 2 -30.13 14.62 -9.75
C ARG A 2 -28.87 14.90 -8.94
N GLN A 3 -28.81 16.10 -8.35
CA GLN A 3 -27.79 16.45 -7.36
C GLN A 3 -28.06 15.60 -6.11
N LEU A 4 -27.10 14.76 -5.73
CA LEU A 4 -27.11 14.07 -4.43
C LEU A 4 -26.42 14.99 -3.42
N SER A 5 -27.24 15.57 -2.54
CA SER A 5 -26.81 16.36 -1.39
C SER A 5 -26.20 15.46 -0.31
N LEU A 6 -25.12 15.94 0.32
CA LEU A 6 -24.53 15.33 1.52
C LEU A 6 -25.54 15.39 2.69
N PRO A 7 -25.64 14.35 3.54
CA PRO A 7 -26.57 14.39 4.66
C PRO A 7 -26.04 15.30 5.77
N GLU A 8 -26.94 16.15 6.29
CA GLU A 8 -26.70 17.01 7.45
C GLU A 8 -26.57 16.19 8.75
N ARG A 9 -25.82 16.73 9.72
CA ARG A 9 -25.61 16.15 11.05
C ARG A 9 -26.93 16.17 11.85
N PRO A 10 -27.34 15.10 12.55
CA PRO A 10 -28.46 15.17 13.48
C PRO A 10 -28.07 15.96 14.73
N GLY A 11 -28.92 16.90 15.11
CA GLY A 11 -28.80 17.69 16.34
C GLY A 11 -28.86 16.82 17.59
N SER A 12 -28.04 17.18 18.57
CA SER A 12 -28.04 16.63 19.92
C SER A 12 -29.24 17.13 20.70
N ASP A 13 -30.24 16.28 20.94
CA ASP A 13 -31.07 16.39 22.14
C ASP A 13 -31.88 15.13 22.40
N SER A 14 -31.66 14.55 23.59
CA SER A 14 -32.61 13.82 24.45
C SER A 14 -31.89 12.74 25.26
N THR A 15 -31.66 13.06 26.53
CA THR A 15 -31.28 12.10 27.57
C THR A 15 -32.50 11.32 28.07
N PRO A 16 -32.43 9.99 28.24
CA PRO A 16 -33.28 9.27 29.18
C PRO A 16 -32.49 8.95 30.47
N LYS A 17 -33.12 9.27 31.60
CA LYS A 17 -32.62 9.01 32.95
C LYS A 17 -32.74 7.51 33.31
N GLY A 18 -31.66 6.97 33.86
CA GLY A 18 -31.66 6.16 35.09
C GLY A 18 -31.84 4.64 34.98
N VAL A 19 -30.74 3.90 35.18
CA VAL A 19 -30.69 2.69 36.04
C VAL A 19 -29.30 2.64 36.70
N GLY A 20 -29.27 2.33 38.01
CA GLY A 20 -28.20 2.66 38.95
C GLY A 20 -26.83 1.98 38.77
N HIS A 21 -25.78 2.77 38.96
CA HIS A 21 -24.41 2.32 39.13
C HIS A 21 -24.12 1.96 40.60
N MET A 22 -23.52 0.80 40.80
CA MET A 22 -22.85 0.40 42.04
C MET A 22 -21.65 1.33 42.24
N THR A 23 -21.69 2.14 43.30
CA THR A 23 -20.65 3.12 43.65
C THR A 23 -19.41 2.41 44.19
N LEU A 24 -18.38 2.27 43.36
CA LEU A 24 -17.01 2.15 43.83
C LEU A 24 -16.51 3.57 44.14
N ALA A 25 -16.03 3.76 45.38
CA ALA A 25 -15.52 5.01 45.88
C ALA A 25 -14.44 5.56 44.95
N THR A 26 -14.74 6.68 44.29
CA THR A 26 -13.78 7.44 43.49
C THR A 26 -13.00 8.37 44.40
N GLU A 27 -11.77 7.97 44.77
CA GLU A 27 -10.76 8.97 45.05
C GLU A 27 -10.60 9.83 43.80
N SER A 28 -10.89 11.13 43.92
CA SER A 28 -10.75 12.10 42.84
C SER A 28 -9.28 12.34 42.51
N THR A 29 -8.63 11.40 41.84
CA THR A 29 -7.45 11.73 41.04
C THR A 29 -7.95 12.63 39.92
N LYS A 30 -7.70 13.95 40.04
CA LYS A 30 -7.71 14.85 38.87
C LYS A 30 -6.88 14.16 37.80
N ALA A 31 -7.54 13.56 36.79
CA ALA A 31 -6.85 13.00 35.65
C ALA A 31 -6.00 14.14 35.08
N LYS A 32 -4.69 14.05 35.24
CA LYS A 32 -3.78 15.02 34.63
C LYS A 32 -4.08 14.96 33.14
N LYS A 33 -4.56 16.07 32.55
CA LYS A 33 -4.73 16.16 31.10
C LYS A 33 -3.45 15.64 30.47
N ALA A 34 -3.58 14.64 29.60
CA ALA A 34 -2.43 14.13 28.86
C ALA A 34 -1.71 15.33 28.23
N PRO A 35 -0.37 15.40 28.27
CA PRO A 35 0.37 16.50 27.68
C PRO A 35 -0.06 16.64 26.22
N THR A 36 -0.66 17.77 25.89
CA THR A 36 -1.03 18.09 24.52
C THR A 36 0.24 18.21 23.70
N VAL A 37 0.26 17.63 22.50
CA VAL A 37 1.31 17.92 21.52
C VAL A 37 0.90 19.23 20.86
N PRO A 38 1.52 20.38 21.19
CA PRO A 38 1.08 21.66 20.64
C PRO A 38 1.29 21.66 19.13
N SER A 39 0.36 22.28 18.40
CA SER A 39 0.59 22.60 16.99
C SER A 39 1.72 23.64 16.92
N VAL A 40 2.81 23.28 16.25
CA VAL A 40 3.98 24.13 16.10
C VAL A 40 3.95 24.80 14.72
N GLY A 41 4.12 26.11 14.63
CA GLY A 41 4.23 26.81 13.35
C GLY A 41 5.48 26.36 12.56
N LEU A 42 5.45 26.45 11.22
CA LEU A 42 6.52 25.95 10.33
C LEU A 42 7.94 26.42 10.73
N ARG A 43 8.10 27.70 11.08
CA ARG A 43 9.40 28.26 11.51
C ARG A 43 9.91 27.63 12.81
N ARG A 44 9.01 27.42 13.78
CA ARG A 44 9.35 26.82 15.07
C ARG A 44 9.64 25.32 14.89
N ARG A 45 8.93 24.60 14.02
CA ARG A 45 9.21 23.17 13.69
C ARG A 45 10.55 22.97 12.99
N VAL A 46 10.91 23.79 12.00
CA VAL A 46 12.23 23.70 11.34
C VAL A 46 13.34 24.00 12.34
N ALA A 47 13.17 25.06 13.14
CA ALA A 47 14.11 25.36 14.22
C ALA A 47 14.20 24.23 15.25
N ASP A 48 13.11 23.52 15.56
CA ASP A 48 13.10 22.40 16.50
C ASP A 48 13.81 21.17 15.94
N VAL A 49 13.59 20.83 14.66
CA VAL A 49 14.32 19.74 14.00
C VAL A 49 15.81 20.04 13.92
N THR A 50 16.19 21.25 13.48
CA THR A 50 17.59 21.64 13.39
C THR A 50 18.24 21.73 14.77
N ARG A 51 17.57 22.35 15.76
CA ARG A 51 18.08 22.40 17.15
C ARG A 51 18.23 21.02 17.74
N TRP A 52 17.28 20.11 17.50
CA TRP A 52 17.39 18.74 17.97
C TRP A 52 18.60 18.03 17.33
N GLN A 53 18.80 18.13 16.02
CA GLN A 53 19.96 17.52 15.34
C GLN A 53 21.28 18.07 15.86
N THR A 54 21.40 19.39 16.02
CA THR A 54 22.59 20.04 16.57
C THR A 54 22.81 19.65 18.03
N ARG A 55 21.73 19.56 18.83
CA ARG A 55 21.77 19.12 20.23
C ARG A 55 22.23 17.67 20.35
N GLU A 56 21.74 16.74 19.53
CA GLU A 56 22.18 15.34 19.56
C GLU A 56 23.65 15.19 19.19
N LEU A 57 24.14 15.97 18.21
CA LEU A 57 25.56 16.01 17.86
C LEU A 57 26.42 16.52 19.04
N LEU A 58 26.00 17.61 19.68
CA LEU A 58 26.72 18.19 20.83
C LEU A 58 26.64 17.31 22.08
N LEU A 59 25.46 16.75 22.40
CA LEU A 59 25.28 15.83 23.52
C LEU A 59 26.04 14.53 23.32
N GLY A 60 26.13 14.02 22.09
CA GLY A 60 26.97 12.87 21.76
C GLY A 60 28.45 13.11 22.04
N ALA A 61 28.94 14.34 21.80
CA ALA A 61 30.29 14.74 22.16
C ALA A 61 30.47 14.93 23.68
N LEU A 62 29.51 15.59 24.35
CA LEU A 62 29.54 15.85 25.79
C LEU A 62 29.40 14.57 26.64
N ARG A 63 28.62 13.58 26.18
CA ARG A 63 28.49 12.26 26.84
C ARG A 63 29.80 11.50 26.95
N ARG A 64 30.79 11.81 26.10
CA ARG A 64 32.14 11.22 26.13
C ARG A 64 33.07 11.92 27.14
N LEU A 65 32.67 13.02 27.77
CA LEU A 65 33.47 13.81 28.72
C LEU A 65 33.25 13.39 30.18
N GLY A 66 33.46 12.10 30.48
CA GLY A 66 33.54 11.57 31.85
C GLY A 66 32.37 12.01 32.78
N PRO A 67 32.63 12.49 34.02
CA PRO A 67 31.59 12.76 35.02
C PRO A 67 30.59 13.86 34.62
N TRP A 68 30.93 14.73 33.67
CA TRP A 68 29.99 15.71 33.10
C TRP A 68 28.98 15.04 32.17
N GLY A 69 29.39 14.00 31.45
CA GLY A 69 28.51 13.17 30.63
C GLY A 69 27.43 12.46 31.45
N ALA A 70 27.77 11.99 32.66
CA ALA A 70 26.83 11.29 33.56
C ALA A 70 25.63 12.16 33.99
N LYS A 71 25.80 13.49 34.10
CA LYS A 71 24.70 14.42 34.38
C LYS A 71 23.73 14.55 33.20
N TYR A 72 24.23 14.40 31.97
CA TYR A 72 23.41 14.40 30.74
C TYR A 72 22.85 13.03 30.36
N ASP A 73 23.25 11.99 31.09
CA ASP A 73 22.77 10.60 30.93
C ASP A 73 21.64 10.24 31.90
N GLN A 74 21.17 11.20 32.70
CA GLN A 74 20.00 10.99 33.55
C GLN A 74 18.70 11.00 32.72
N PRO A 75 17.79 10.03 32.93
CA PRO A 75 16.49 10.02 32.28
C PRO A 75 15.72 11.31 32.57
N ARG A 76 15.18 11.94 31.53
CA ARG A 76 14.33 13.13 31.64
C ARG A 76 13.20 13.06 30.62
N LEU A 77 12.08 13.71 30.96
CA LEU A 77 10.98 13.87 30.02
C LEU A 77 11.45 14.75 28.86
N GLU A 78 11.38 14.22 27.64
CA GLU A 78 11.67 14.94 26.41
C GLU A 78 10.42 14.98 25.52
N PRO A 79 10.18 16.07 24.80
CA PRO A 79 9.12 16.12 23.81
C PRO A 79 9.37 15.09 22.70
N LEU A 80 8.29 14.45 22.24
CA LEU A 80 8.36 13.44 21.21
C LEU A 80 8.74 14.06 19.84
N HIS A 81 9.92 13.74 19.32
CA HIS A 81 10.47 14.33 18.09
C HIS A 81 10.32 13.42 16.85
N SER A 82 9.68 13.87 15.77
CA SER A 82 9.50 13.06 14.55
C SER A 82 10.55 13.46 13.52
N GLY A 83 11.81 13.19 13.83
CA GLY A 83 12.90 13.39 12.87
C GLY A 83 12.81 12.34 11.77
N SER A 84 12.20 12.68 10.63
CA SER A 84 12.06 11.75 9.49
C SER A 84 13.40 11.23 8.99
N ILE A 85 14.49 11.98 9.18
CA ILE A 85 15.86 11.56 8.87
C ILE A 85 16.31 10.36 9.71
N LYS A 86 15.98 10.30 11.01
CA LYS A 86 16.37 9.16 11.86
C LYS A 86 15.70 7.88 11.37
N LEU A 87 14.40 7.96 11.14
CA LEU A 87 13.59 6.86 10.63
C LEU A 87 14.01 6.44 9.21
N TYR A 88 14.29 7.41 8.33
CA TYR A 88 14.82 7.14 6.99
C TYR A 88 16.18 6.44 7.04
N ARG A 89 17.11 6.91 7.88
CA ARG A 89 18.42 6.26 8.08
C ARG A 89 18.24 4.83 8.56
N TRP A 90 17.34 4.60 9.52
CA TRP A 90 16.99 3.25 9.97
C TRP A 90 16.40 2.41 8.83
N HIS A 91 15.47 2.96 8.04
CA HIS A 91 14.86 2.27 6.90
C HIS A 91 15.90 1.79 5.90
N LYS A 92 16.91 2.63 5.63
CA LYS A 92 18.03 2.35 4.71
C LYS A 92 19.14 1.47 5.32
N LYS A 93 19.16 1.21 6.64
CA LYS A 93 20.12 0.25 7.21
C LYS A 93 19.90 -1.15 6.63
N PRO A 94 20.98 -1.92 6.39
CA PRO A 94 20.85 -3.34 6.09
C PRO A 94 20.22 -4.07 7.27
N TYR A 95 19.51 -5.16 6.98
CA TYR A 95 19.09 -6.11 7.99
C TYR A 95 20.32 -6.80 8.60
N GLY A 96 20.20 -7.23 9.86
CA GLY A 96 21.31 -7.79 10.64
C GLY A 96 22.20 -6.74 11.32
N SER A 97 21.86 -5.45 11.22
CA SER A 97 22.48 -4.42 12.05
C SER A 97 21.87 -4.42 13.46
N GLU A 98 22.60 -3.89 14.45
CA GLU A 98 22.18 -3.82 15.86
C GLU A 98 20.75 -3.29 16.03
N ASP A 99 20.41 -2.20 15.31
CA ASP A 99 19.07 -1.58 15.40
C ASP A 99 18.03 -2.20 14.44
N LYS A 100 18.44 -3.05 13.48
CA LYS A 100 17.55 -3.64 12.47
C LYS A 100 17.91 -5.13 12.28
N PRO A 101 17.45 -6.00 13.19
CA PRO A 101 17.86 -7.40 13.24
C PRO A 101 17.33 -8.21 12.04
N MET A 102 17.95 -9.37 11.79
CA MET A 102 17.53 -10.28 10.70
C MET A 102 16.12 -10.84 10.89
N SER A 103 15.66 -10.99 12.15
CA SER A 103 14.32 -11.50 12.47
C SER A 103 13.19 -10.70 11.83
N LEU A 104 13.41 -9.42 11.50
CA LEU A 104 12.42 -8.61 10.80
C LEU A 104 12.20 -9.03 9.34
N LEU A 105 13.11 -9.80 8.74
CA LEU A 105 12.93 -10.40 7.39
C LEU A 105 12.16 -11.71 7.42
N GLU A 106 12.10 -12.36 8.58
CA GLU A 106 11.55 -13.70 8.68
C GLU A 106 10.04 -13.68 8.46
N ILE A 107 9.58 -14.65 7.67
CA ILE A 107 8.16 -14.94 7.54
C ILE A 107 7.78 -15.84 8.72
N PRO A 108 6.82 -15.45 9.56
CA PRO A 108 6.33 -16.28 10.65
C PRO A 108 5.44 -17.40 10.08
N TRP A 109 6.07 -18.42 9.51
CA TRP A 109 5.38 -19.46 8.74
C TRP A 109 4.29 -20.18 9.53
N ASP A 110 4.56 -20.54 10.79
CA ASP A 110 3.58 -21.24 11.62
C ASP A 110 2.29 -20.40 11.77
N TYR A 111 2.43 -19.09 11.99
CA TYR A 111 1.29 -18.16 12.03
C TYR A 111 0.59 -18.05 10.68
N VAL A 112 1.34 -17.95 9.58
CA VAL A 112 0.75 -17.90 8.22
C VAL A 112 -0.06 -19.16 7.97
N GLU A 113 0.50 -20.33 8.25
CA GLU A 113 -0.12 -21.62 7.97
C GLU A 113 -1.39 -21.83 8.80
N GLU A 114 -1.38 -21.44 10.07
CA GLU A 114 -2.53 -21.49 10.98
C GLU A 114 -3.65 -20.51 10.59
N ASN A 115 -3.30 -19.34 10.02
CA ASN A 115 -4.25 -18.24 9.83
C ASN A 115 -4.65 -17.98 8.38
N GLN A 116 -4.02 -18.63 7.38
CA GLN A 116 -4.28 -18.38 5.95
C GLN A 116 -5.72 -18.63 5.51
N HIS A 117 -6.44 -19.50 6.23
CA HIS A 117 -7.86 -19.71 5.97
C HIS A 117 -8.63 -18.41 6.26
N GLN A 118 -8.33 -17.73 7.37
CA GLN A 118 -9.03 -16.50 7.77
C GLN A 118 -8.45 -15.24 7.13
N THR A 119 -7.12 -15.17 6.98
CA THR A 119 -6.40 -13.97 6.57
C THR A 119 -5.88 -14.10 5.14
N PRO A 120 -6.23 -13.16 4.24
CA PRO A 120 -5.80 -13.19 2.84
C PRO A 120 -4.34 -12.75 2.67
N PHE A 121 -3.34 -13.50 3.13
CA PHE A 121 -1.94 -13.06 3.10
C PHE A 121 -1.38 -12.71 1.70
N LEU A 122 -1.96 -13.27 0.63
CA LEU A 122 -1.61 -12.94 -0.77
C LEU A 122 -2.55 -11.91 -1.41
N GLY A 123 -3.55 -11.39 -0.69
CA GLY A 123 -4.62 -10.55 -1.24
C GLY A 123 -5.84 -11.34 -1.71
N LEU A 124 -6.91 -10.61 -2.04
CA LEU A 124 -8.17 -11.14 -2.56
C LEU A 124 -8.11 -11.24 -4.08
N ARG A 125 -8.60 -12.33 -4.67
CA ARG A 125 -8.43 -12.57 -6.11
C ARG A 125 -9.50 -11.92 -6.95
N GLU A 126 -10.75 -11.92 -6.48
CA GLU A 126 -11.91 -11.57 -7.31
C GLU A 126 -12.11 -10.05 -7.55
N TYR A 127 -11.00 -9.33 -7.75
CA TYR A 127 -10.90 -7.88 -7.88
C TYR A 127 -9.91 -7.45 -8.97
N TRP A 128 -10.12 -6.24 -9.48
CA TRP A 128 -9.15 -5.52 -10.31
C TRP A 128 -8.01 -4.95 -9.48
N TYR A 129 -6.80 -4.99 -10.02
CA TYR A 129 -5.60 -4.38 -9.44
C TYR A 129 -4.81 -3.59 -10.48
N PRO A 130 -4.20 -2.44 -10.14
CA PRO A 130 -3.22 -1.82 -11.01
C PRO A 130 -1.93 -2.67 -11.05
N ALA A 131 -1.51 -3.03 -12.26
CA ALA A 131 -0.38 -3.93 -12.51
C ALA A 131 0.86 -3.22 -13.05
N LEU A 132 0.68 -2.38 -14.07
CA LEU A 132 1.77 -1.69 -14.77
C LEU A 132 1.38 -0.26 -15.13
N ILE A 133 2.34 0.66 -15.10
CA ILE A 133 2.19 1.93 -15.79
C ILE A 133 2.35 1.61 -17.28
N SER A 134 1.41 2.02 -18.13
CA SER A 134 1.31 1.63 -19.54
C SER A 134 2.63 1.73 -20.32
N LYS A 135 3.37 2.83 -20.13
CA LYS A 135 4.67 3.08 -20.78
C LYS A 135 5.77 2.07 -20.43
N GLU A 136 5.57 1.28 -19.37
CA GLU A 136 6.46 0.19 -19.00
C GLU A 136 6.30 -1.04 -19.92
N LEU A 137 5.18 -1.15 -20.63
CA LEU A 137 4.88 -2.25 -21.53
C LEU A 137 4.99 -1.79 -22.99
N ARG A 138 6.16 -2.04 -23.58
CA ARG A 138 6.46 -1.65 -24.96
C ARG A 138 6.02 -2.75 -25.94
N ASN A 139 5.74 -2.34 -27.18
CA ASN A 139 5.49 -3.29 -28.26
C ASN A 139 6.67 -4.25 -28.43
N ASN A 140 6.37 -5.52 -28.70
CA ASN A 140 7.33 -6.60 -28.87
C ASN A 140 8.25 -6.89 -27.67
N GLN A 141 7.98 -6.33 -26.49
CA GLN A 141 8.77 -6.54 -25.28
C GLN A 141 7.88 -7.10 -24.18
N PRO A 142 7.87 -8.43 -23.98
CA PRO A 142 7.12 -9.01 -22.88
C PRO A 142 7.71 -8.55 -21.54
N LYS A 143 6.85 -8.32 -20.56
CA LYS A 143 7.25 -7.88 -19.21
C LYS A 143 6.72 -8.84 -18.17
N ALA A 144 7.63 -9.47 -17.43
CA ALA A 144 7.26 -10.28 -16.27
C ALA A 144 7.01 -9.40 -15.03
N ILE A 145 5.97 -9.72 -14.26
CA ILE A 145 5.75 -9.18 -12.92
C ILE A 145 5.24 -10.28 -11.99
N THR A 146 5.29 -10.02 -10.67
CA THR A 146 4.60 -10.83 -9.68
C THR A 146 3.49 -10.02 -9.04
N LEU A 147 2.29 -10.59 -8.94
CA LEU A 147 1.12 -9.96 -8.33
C LEU A 147 0.31 -11.00 -7.56
N LEU A 148 -0.02 -10.74 -6.29
CA LEU A 148 -0.72 -11.68 -5.40
C LEU A 148 -0.06 -13.08 -5.38
N GLY A 149 1.27 -13.12 -5.49
CA GLY A 149 2.09 -14.33 -5.58
C GLY A 149 2.08 -15.05 -6.94
N ASP A 150 1.32 -14.59 -7.93
CA ASP A 150 1.33 -15.16 -9.29
C ASP A 150 2.46 -14.57 -10.11
N ASN A 151 3.18 -15.41 -10.86
CA ASN A 151 4.15 -14.97 -11.85
C ASN A 151 3.43 -14.76 -13.18
N LEU A 152 3.41 -13.53 -13.67
CA LEU A 152 2.62 -13.07 -14.82
C LEU A 152 3.52 -12.53 -15.92
N VAL A 153 3.11 -12.67 -17.17
CA VAL A 153 3.74 -12.04 -18.33
C VAL A 153 2.74 -11.13 -19.03
N PHE A 154 3.12 -9.88 -19.22
CA PHE A 154 2.37 -8.91 -20.00
C PHE A 154 3.00 -8.75 -21.38
N PHE A 155 2.19 -8.55 -22.42
CA PHE A 155 2.63 -8.13 -23.76
C PHE A 155 1.55 -7.31 -24.45
N ARG A 156 1.91 -6.67 -25.56
CA ARG A 156 0.99 -5.91 -26.42
C ARG A 156 0.53 -6.83 -27.54
N ASP A 157 -0.77 -6.91 -27.79
CA ASP A 157 -1.31 -7.57 -28.96
C ASP A 157 -1.16 -6.71 -30.24
N ASN A 158 -1.68 -7.20 -31.37
CA ASN A 158 -1.57 -6.50 -32.66
C ASN A 158 -2.30 -5.15 -32.67
N ASN A 159 -3.31 -4.98 -31.81
CA ASN A 159 -4.05 -3.73 -31.66
C ASN A 159 -3.39 -2.79 -30.63
N GLY A 160 -2.21 -3.16 -30.11
CA GLY A 160 -1.54 -2.44 -29.04
C GLY A 160 -2.22 -2.58 -27.68
N GLN A 161 -3.19 -3.47 -27.51
CA GLN A 161 -3.85 -3.69 -26.22
C GLN A 161 -2.95 -4.55 -25.33
N ALA A 162 -2.93 -4.23 -24.03
CA ALA A 162 -2.20 -5.03 -23.06
C ALA A 162 -2.92 -6.37 -22.85
N ARG A 163 -2.15 -7.46 -22.82
CA ARG A 163 -2.59 -8.83 -22.52
C ARG A 163 -1.73 -9.38 -21.40
N ALA A 164 -2.32 -10.24 -20.57
CA ALA A 164 -1.62 -10.90 -19.48
C ALA A 164 -1.90 -12.40 -19.48
N LEU A 165 -0.83 -13.18 -19.36
CA LEU A 165 -0.88 -14.63 -19.18
C LEU A 165 -0.13 -14.99 -17.90
N GLU A 166 -0.38 -16.19 -17.37
CA GLU A 166 0.56 -16.83 -16.45
C GLU A 166 1.92 -16.93 -17.14
N ASN A 167 3.00 -16.55 -16.46
CA ASN A 167 4.34 -16.59 -16.99
C ASN A 167 4.90 -18.02 -16.99
N ARG A 168 4.14 -18.97 -17.51
CA ARG A 168 4.47 -20.39 -17.51
C ARG A 168 3.87 -21.04 -18.74
N CYS A 169 4.74 -21.56 -19.59
CA CYS A 169 4.33 -22.28 -20.78
C CYS A 169 3.68 -23.62 -20.36
N PRO A 170 2.43 -23.90 -20.74
CA PRO A 170 1.73 -25.14 -20.36
C PRO A 170 2.39 -26.41 -20.92
N HIS A 171 3.30 -26.31 -21.89
CA HIS A 171 4.02 -27.47 -22.41
C HIS A 171 4.98 -28.08 -21.36
N ARG A 172 5.93 -27.31 -20.83
CA ARG A 172 6.96 -27.80 -19.88
C ARG A 172 7.35 -26.80 -18.79
N GLY A 173 6.51 -25.80 -18.54
CA GLY A 173 6.69 -24.85 -17.45
C GLY A 173 7.76 -23.76 -17.67
N ALA A 174 8.33 -23.63 -18.86
CA ALA A 174 9.28 -22.57 -19.18
C ALA A 174 8.62 -21.18 -19.09
N PHE A 175 9.37 -20.17 -18.66
CA PHE A 175 8.84 -18.81 -18.57
C PHE A 175 8.59 -18.21 -19.96
N LEU A 176 7.35 -17.77 -20.20
CA LEU A 176 6.94 -17.11 -21.43
C LEU A 176 7.62 -15.74 -21.60
N SER A 177 8.02 -15.09 -20.51
CA SER A 177 8.77 -13.83 -20.53
C SER A 177 10.18 -13.96 -21.10
N LEU A 178 10.74 -15.18 -21.15
CA LEU A 178 11.97 -15.48 -21.90
C LEU A 178 11.69 -15.76 -23.39
N GLY A 179 10.41 -15.77 -23.77
CA GLY A 179 9.91 -15.86 -25.12
C GLY A 179 10.15 -14.58 -25.92
N GLN A 180 9.43 -14.49 -27.04
CA GLN A 180 9.46 -13.32 -27.89
C GLN A 180 8.07 -13.06 -28.47
N VAL A 181 7.68 -11.80 -28.51
CA VAL A 181 6.38 -11.38 -29.06
C VAL A 181 6.55 -11.12 -30.57
N GLY A 182 5.57 -11.56 -31.36
CA GLY A 182 5.54 -11.31 -32.80
C GLY A 182 6.37 -12.26 -33.67
N VAL A 183 6.77 -13.43 -33.16
CA VAL A 183 7.57 -14.40 -33.95
C VAL A 183 6.74 -15.12 -35.00
N TYR A 184 5.52 -15.53 -34.65
CA TYR A 184 4.58 -16.18 -35.57
C TYR A 184 3.68 -15.14 -36.25
N GLU A 185 2.90 -14.42 -35.45
CA GLU A 185 2.02 -13.31 -35.89
C GLU A 185 2.16 -12.12 -34.92
N PRO A 186 1.96 -10.88 -35.39
CA PRO A 186 1.94 -9.70 -34.53
C PRO A 186 1.03 -9.89 -33.32
N GLY A 187 1.53 -9.53 -32.14
CA GLY A 187 0.74 -9.60 -30.92
C GLY A 187 0.54 -10.99 -30.31
N THR A 188 1.25 -12.01 -30.79
CA THR A 188 1.33 -13.33 -30.15
C THR A 188 2.66 -13.47 -29.40
N ILE A 189 2.71 -14.29 -28.35
CA ILE A 189 3.94 -14.58 -27.59
C ILE A 189 4.40 -16.02 -27.84
N THR A 190 5.62 -16.17 -28.33
CA THR A 190 6.22 -17.48 -28.64
C THR A 190 7.22 -17.87 -27.56
N CYS A 191 6.98 -19.04 -26.94
CA CYS A 191 7.92 -19.63 -25.99
C CYS A 191 9.20 -20.05 -26.72
N ARG A 192 10.37 -19.59 -26.24
CA ARG A 192 11.67 -19.93 -26.82
C ARG A 192 12.06 -21.40 -26.71
N TYR A 193 11.40 -22.19 -25.87
CA TYR A 193 11.83 -23.57 -25.65
C TYR A 193 11.52 -24.45 -26.87
N HIS A 194 10.26 -24.48 -27.31
CA HIS A 194 9.83 -25.31 -28.45
C HIS A 194 8.90 -24.56 -29.42
N GLY A 195 8.81 -23.24 -29.30
CA GLY A 195 8.01 -22.43 -30.24
C GLY A 195 6.49 -22.54 -30.07
N MET A 196 5.99 -23.01 -28.92
CA MET A 196 4.56 -22.92 -28.63
C MET A 196 4.18 -21.45 -28.46
N THR A 197 3.18 -21.02 -29.22
CA THR A 197 2.83 -19.61 -29.41
C THR A 197 1.40 -19.35 -28.98
N PHE A 198 1.21 -18.29 -28.19
CA PHE A 198 -0.05 -17.96 -27.56
C PHE A 198 -0.56 -16.58 -27.97
N ASP A 199 -1.87 -16.45 -28.15
CA ASP A 199 -2.53 -15.16 -28.29
C ASP A 199 -2.80 -14.48 -26.94
N GLY A 200 -3.47 -13.33 -26.98
CA GLY A 200 -3.84 -12.58 -25.78
C GLY A 200 -4.86 -13.26 -24.86
N ARG A 201 -5.59 -14.27 -25.36
CA ARG A 201 -6.54 -15.09 -24.60
C ARG A 201 -5.87 -16.35 -24.04
N GLY A 202 -4.59 -16.56 -24.34
CA GLY A 202 -3.82 -17.71 -23.92
C GLY A 202 -4.03 -18.93 -24.81
N GLU A 203 -4.74 -18.82 -25.93
CA GLU A 203 -4.93 -19.91 -26.87
C GLU A 203 -3.62 -20.21 -27.61
N CYS A 204 -3.21 -21.48 -27.66
CA CYS A 204 -2.09 -21.90 -28.48
C CYS A 204 -2.48 -21.79 -29.96
N VAL A 205 -1.98 -20.77 -30.66
CA VAL A 205 -2.28 -20.52 -32.08
C VAL A 205 -1.27 -21.18 -33.02
N ALA A 206 -0.08 -21.53 -32.52
CA ALA A 206 0.92 -22.25 -33.29
C ALA A 206 1.86 -23.05 -32.39
N TYR A 207 2.40 -24.14 -32.95
CA TYR A 207 3.52 -24.86 -32.36
C TYR A 207 4.63 -25.01 -33.39
N LEU A 208 5.59 -24.08 -33.38
CA LEU A 208 6.55 -23.94 -34.49
C LEU A 208 7.40 -25.19 -34.73
N SER A 209 7.70 -25.98 -33.69
CA SER A 209 8.43 -27.24 -33.85
C SER A 209 7.65 -28.34 -34.58
N ASP A 210 6.32 -28.25 -34.61
CA ASP A 210 5.41 -29.23 -35.28
C ASP A 210 4.79 -28.64 -36.57
N GLY A 211 5.17 -27.42 -36.93
CA GLY A 211 4.68 -26.71 -38.11
C GLY A 211 3.35 -25.97 -37.91
N PRO A 212 2.94 -25.14 -38.89
CA PRO A 212 1.76 -24.26 -38.78
C PRO A 212 0.42 -25.01 -38.67
N ASN A 213 0.37 -26.28 -39.13
CA ASN A 213 -0.82 -27.12 -39.08
C ASN A 213 -0.83 -28.10 -37.90
N SER A 214 -0.07 -27.81 -36.84
CA SER A 214 -0.01 -28.68 -35.66
C SER A 214 -1.41 -28.94 -35.11
N SER A 215 -1.73 -30.21 -34.90
CA SER A 215 -3.01 -30.63 -34.32
C SER A 215 -3.20 -30.16 -32.87
N ILE A 216 -2.14 -29.64 -32.24
CA ILE A 216 -2.18 -29.12 -30.86
C ILE A 216 -2.70 -27.68 -30.78
N SER A 217 -2.65 -26.92 -31.88
CA SER A 217 -3.20 -25.57 -31.94
C SER A 217 -4.70 -25.60 -31.61
N GLY A 218 -5.15 -24.68 -30.77
CA GLY A 218 -6.52 -24.63 -30.24
C GLY A 218 -6.83 -25.64 -29.11
N ARG A 219 -5.95 -26.61 -28.84
CA ARG A 219 -6.16 -27.62 -27.76
C ARG A 219 -5.45 -27.30 -26.46
N ILE A 220 -4.36 -26.54 -26.52
CA ILE A 220 -3.61 -26.10 -25.34
C ILE A 220 -3.93 -24.63 -25.06
N ARG A 221 -4.13 -24.31 -23.79
CA ARG A 221 -4.31 -22.93 -23.32
C ARG A 221 -3.37 -22.62 -22.16
N ALA A 222 -2.68 -21.49 -22.25
CA ALA A 222 -2.08 -20.84 -21.09
C ALA A 222 -3.20 -20.11 -20.32
N ARG A 223 -3.06 -20.02 -18.99
CA ARG A 223 -4.00 -19.20 -18.20
C ARG A 223 -3.84 -17.73 -18.62
N SER A 224 -4.95 -17.11 -18.99
CA SER A 224 -5.05 -15.68 -19.29
C SER A 224 -5.78 -14.95 -18.17
N TYR A 225 -5.56 -13.64 -18.09
CA TYR A 225 -6.19 -12.77 -17.11
C TYR A 225 -6.85 -11.59 -17.85
N PRO A 226 -8.07 -11.18 -17.48
CA PRO A 226 -8.68 -9.97 -18.02
C PRO A 226 -7.81 -8.73 -17.72
N VAL A 227 -7.63 -7.88 -18.73
CA VAL A 227 -6.79 -6.68 -18.65
C VAL A 227 -7.52 -5.50 -19.26
N GLU A 228 -7.51 -4.37 -18.57
CA GLU A 228 -8.01 -3.10 -19.07
C GLU A 228 -6.96 -2.00 -18.90
N GLU A 229 -6.88 -1.10 -19.87
CA GLU A 229 -5.97 0.04 -19.81
C GLU A 229 -6.75 1.35 -19.79
N HIS A 230 -6.57 2.12 -18.71
CA HIS A 230 -7.20 3.42 -18.52
C HIS A 230 -6.15 4.46 -18.15
N ASN A 231 -6.07 5.54 -18.94
CA ASN A 231 -5.23 6.71 -18.68
C ASN A 231 -3.78 6.41 -18.25
N GLY A 232 -3.15 5.45 -18.94
CA GLY A 232 -1.76 5.09 -18.69
C GLY A 232 -1.55 4.12 -17.51
N VAL A 233 -2.61 3.54 -16.95
CA VAL A 233 -2.56 2.44 -15.98
C VAL A 233 -3.15 1.18 -16.62
N ILE A 234 -2.40 0.09 -16.57
CA ILE A 234 -2.87 -1.25 -16.95
C ILE A 234 -3.37 -1.94 -15.68
N PHE A 235 -4.66 -2.26 -15.66
CA PHE A 235 -5.33 -3.03 -14.63
C PHE A 235 -5.43 -4.49 -15.05
N ILE A 236 -5.36 -5.39 -14.08
CA ILE A 236 -5.54 -6.83 -14.25
C ILE A 236 -6.58 -7.33 -13.26
N TYR A 237 -7.48 -8.19 -13.72
CA TYR A 237 -8.40 -8.92 -12.86
C TYR A 237 -7.75 -10.22 -12.44
N MET A 238 -7.68 -10.48 -11.13
CA MET A 238 -6.94 -11.64 -10.60
C MET A 238 -7.81 -12.85 -10.26
N GLY A 239 -9.12 -12.71 -10.45
CA GLY A 239 -10.15 -13.70 -10.11
C GLY A 239 -10.47 -14.63 -11.27
N ASP A 240 -11.33 -15.59 -10.98
CA ASP A 240 -11.79 -16.58 -11.96
C ASP A 240 -13.17 -16.24 -12.56
N ARG A 241 -13.87 -15.22 -12.02
CA ARG A 241 -15.12 -14.69 -12.59
C ARG A 241 -14.86 -13.90 -13.87
N GLU A 242 -15.90 -13.78 -14.70
CA GLU A 242 -15.93 -12.74 -15.72
C GLU A 242 -16.12 -11.38 -15.02
N PRO A 243 -15.16 -10.44 -15.13
CA PRO A 243 -15.25 -9.19 -14.40
C PRO A 243 -16.13 -8.18 -15.12
N GLU A 244 -16.90 -7.42 -14.35
CA GLU A 244 -17.42 -6.14 -14.82
C GLU A 244 -16.26 -5.18 -15.12
N PRO A 245 -16.41 -4.23 -16.06
CA PRO A 245 -15.35 -3.31 -16.43
C PRO A 245 -14.75 -2.56 -15.24
N VAL A 246 -13.48 -2.16 -15.31
CA VAL A 246 -12.80 -1.41 -14.23
C VAL A 246 -13.61 -0.19 -13.81
N ILE A 247 -14.23 0.47 -14.79
CA ILE A 247 -14.94 1.72 -14.58
C ILE A 247 -16.23 1.60 -13.76
N ASP A 248 -16.80 0.40 -13.73
CA ASP A 248 -18.08 0.09 -13.07
C ASP A 248 -17.87 -0.70 -11.78
N SER A 249 -16.75 -1.41 -11.65
CA SER A 249 -16.44 -2.28 -10.51
C SER A 249 -15.49 -1.67 -9.47
N VAL A 250 -14.63 -0.72 -9.86
CA VAL A 250 -13.68 -0.09 -8.93
C VAL A 250 -14.31 1.18 -8.32
N PRO A 251 -14.38 1.30 -6.98
CA PRO A 251 -14.97 2.46 -6.32
C PRO A 251 -14.33 3.79 -6.75
N HIS A 252 -15.17 4.75 -7.16
CA HIS A 252 -14.79 6.09 -7.65
C HIS A 252 -13.96 6.07 -8.95
N ALA A 253 -13.96 4.96 -9.71
CA ALA A 253 -13.22 4.88 -10.97
C ALA A 253 -13.72 5.89 -12.00
N ASP A 254 -15.03 6.15 -12.01
CA ASP A 254 -15.62 7.19 -12.84
C ASP A 254 -15.01 8.57 -12.56
N THR A 255 -14.74 8.86 -11.29
CA THR A 255 -14.25 10.15 -10.81
C THR A 255 -12.75 10.30 -11.01
N VAL A 256 -12.00 9.24 -10.71
CA VAL A 256 -10.54 9.22 -10.82
C VAL A 256 -10.09 9.04 -12.27
N LEU A 257 -10.74 8.16 -13.05
CA LEU A 257 -10.32 7.79 -14.40
C LEU A 257 -11.11 8.46 -15.53
N LYS A 258 -12.40 8.82 -15.41
CA LYS A 258 -13.10 9.42 -16.58
C LYS A 258 -12.59 10.84 -16.86
N GLY A 259 -12.48 11.19 -18.13
CA GLY A 259 -12.14 12.53 -18.62
C GLY A 259 -10.71 12.65 -19.17
N VAL A 260 -10.48 13.72 -19.93
CA VAL A 260 -9.17 14.03 -20.52
C VAL A 260 -8.39 14.91 -19.54
N GLY A 261 -7.17 14.50 -19.17
CA GLY A 261 -6.33 15.26 -18.27
C GLY A 261 -4.97 14.60 -18.00
N GLU A 262 -4.09 15.33 -17.32
CA GLU A 262 -2.84 14.76 -16.82
C GLU A 262 -3.07 13.96 -15.55
N PHE A 263 -2.39 12.83 -15.43
CA PHE A 263 -2.44 11.94 -14.29
C PHE A 263 -1.12 11.96 -13.53
N PHE A 264 -1.21 11.99 -12.20
CA PHE A 264 -0.08 11.65 -11.36
C PHE A 264 -0.16 10.15 -11.06
N LEU A 265 0.82 9.42 -11.60
CA LEU A 265 0.99 7.98 -11.44
C LEU A 265 2.34 7.70 -10.79
N ASP A 266 2.31 7.05 -9.64
CA ASP A 266 3.53 6.55 -9.01
C ASP A 266 3.33 5.18 -8.36
N ARG A 267 4.42 4.42 -8.31
CA ARG A 267 4.46 3.07 -7.73
C ARG A 267 5.77 2.86 -6.98
N VAL A 268 5.67 2.48 -5.71
CA VAL A 268 6.81 2.13 -4.86
C VAL A 268 6.65 0.71 -4.38
N GLN A 269 7.72 -0.09 -4.40
CA GLN A 269 7.72 -1.40 -3.78
C GLN A 269 8.24 -1.30 -2.36
N LEU A 270 7.52 -1.92 -1.42
CA LEU A 270 7.84 -1.91 -0.01
C LEU A 270 8.10 -3.36 0.48
N PRO A 271 9.19 -3.57 1.24
CA PRO A 271 9.69 -4.90 1.59
C PRO A 271 9.00 -5.45 2.86
N TYR A 272 7.67 -5.46 2.87
CA TYR A 272 6.84 -6.08 3.90
C TYR A 272 5.43 -6.31 3.35
N SER A 273 4.65 -7.15 4.01
CA SER A 273 3.29 -7.51 3.61
C SER A 273 2.40 -6.29 3.48
N TYR A 274 1.46 -6.33 2.54
CA TYR A 274 0.45 -5.29 2.41
C TYR A 274 -0.43 -5.17 3.67
N LEU A 275 -0.52 -6.23 4.48
CA LEU A 275 -1.30 -6.23 5.73
C LEU A 275 -0.74 -5.27 6.79
N ASN A 276 0.58 -5.04 6.83
CA ASN A 276 1.16 -4.02 7.71
C ASN A 276 0.65 -2.62 7.35
N LEU A 277 0.43 -2.39 6.05
CA LEU A 277 -0.07 -1.12 5.54
C LEU A 277 -1.58 -1.03 5.65
N LEU A 278 -2.32 -2.14 5.50
CA LEU A 278 -3.78 -2.24 5.68
C LEU A 278 -4.24 -1.55 6.97
N ASP A 279 -3.56 -1.84 8.08
CA ASP A 279 -3.90 -1.27 9.38
C ASP A 279 -3.63 0.25 9.43
N ASN A 280 -2.51 0.68 8.84
CA ASN A 280 -2.15 2.08 8.73
C ASN A 280 -3.15 2.88 7.87
N THR A 281 -3.83 2.25 6.91
CA THR A 281 -4.76 2.94 6.00
C THR A 281 -5.97 3.55 6.69
N VAL A 282 -6.42 2.97 7.80
CA VAL A 282 -7.63 3.42 8.52
C VAL A 282 -7.32 3.87 9.94
N ASP A 283 -6.05 3.82 10.35
CA ASP A 283 -5.58 4.43 11.58
C ASP A 283 -5.58 5.95 11.45
N LEU A 284 -6.56 6.58 12.08
CA LEU A 284 -6.72 8.03 12.09
C LEU A 284 -5.75 8.73 13.06
N THR A 285 -5.12 7.99 13.97
CA THR A 285 -4.29 8.52 15.06
C THR A 285 -2.82 8.61 14.70
N HIS A 286 -2.29 7.67 13.91
CA HIS A 286 -0.88 7.68 13.54
C HIS A 286 -0.44 8.95 12.81
N PRO A 287 -1.22 9.60 11.92
CA PRO A 287 -0.70 10.75 11.18
C PRO A 287 -0.33 11.88 12.12
N GLY A 288 -1.07 11.99 13.22
CA GLY A 288 -0.82 13.03 14.18
C GLY A 288 0.34 12.82 15.11
N ILE A 289 0.68 11.57 15.33
CA ILE A 289 1.92 11.21 16.00
C ILE A 289 3.03 11.19 14.95
N LEU A 290 3.08 10.19 14.08
CA LEU A 290 4.17 9.91 13.15
C LEU A 290 4.51 11.09 12.23
N HIS A 291 3.51 11.72 11.61
CA HIS A 291 3.71 12.75 10.57
C HIS A 291 3.73 14.19 11.09
N ARG A 292 3.78 14.40 12.41
CA ARG A 292 3.75 15.74 13.05
C ARG A 292 4.77 16.75 12.52
N ASN A 293 5.93 16.32 11.99
CA ASN A 293 6.92 17.21 11.38
C ASN A 293 7.09 17.03 9.86
N CYS A 294 6.24 16.25 9.20
CA CYS A 294 6.24 16.13 7.74
C CYS A 294 5.70 17.43 7.11
N LEU A 295 6.36 17.93 6.05
CA LEU A 295 5.96 19.20 5.41
C LEU A 295 4.54 19.14 4.84
N GLN A 296 4.13 17.97 4.36
CA GLN A 296 2.80 17.76 3.76
C GLN A 296 1.67 17.88 4.78
N PHE A 297 1.95 17.57 6.05
CA PHE A 297 1.00 17.67 7.15
C PHE A 297 1.23 18.94 8.01
N ILE A 298 2.05 19.90 7.52
CA ILE A 298 2.20 21.22 8.18
C ILE A 298 0.86 21.93 8.27
N GLY A 299 0.55 22.41 9.47
CA GLY A 299 -0.67 23.17 9.75
C GLY A 299 -1.88 22.27 9.98
N GLN A 300 -1.70 20.95 9.98
CA GLN A 300 -2.71 20.01 10.42
C GLN A 300 -2.43 19.73 11.91
N ALA A 301 -3.27 20.28 12.79
CA ALA A 301 -3.28 19.87 14.19
C ALA A 301 -3.95 18.51 14.30
N THR A 302 -3.66 17.76 15.35
CA THR A 302 -4.00 16.34 15.40
C THR A 302 -4.99 16.13 16.50
N GLU A 303 -6.23 15.86 16.11
CA GLU A 303 -7.25 15.46 17.04
C GLU A 303 -6.92 14.05 17.53
N VAL A 304 -7.00 13.87 18.85
CA VAL A 304 -7.00 12.56 19.47
C VAL A 304 -8.42 12.40 20.01
N GLY A 305 -9.06 11.30 19.67
CA GLY A 305 -10.46 11.09 20.02
C GLY A 305 -10.89 9.67 19.75
N SER A 306 -12.11 9.33 20.18
CA SER A 306 -12.72 8.05 19.84
C SER A 306 -12.86 7.92 18.32
N VAL A 307 -12.39 6.81 17.77
CA VAL A 307 -12.57 6.48 16.35
C VAL A 307 -13.88 5.75 16.16
N SER A 308 -14.71 6.21 15.23
CA SER A 308 -15.96 5.57 14.84
C SER A 308 -15.96 5.25 13.36
N THR A 309 -16.86 4.35 12.98
CA THR A 309 -16.88 3.78 11.63
C THR A 309 -18.30 3.65 11.12
N LYS A 310 -18.47 3.79 9.81
CA LYS A 310 -19.72 3.53 9.10
C LYS A 310 -19.40 2.65 7.88
N ARG A 311 -20.05 1.48 7.77
CA ARG A 311 -20.05 0.71 6.51
C ARG A 311 -20.84 1.49 5.46
N LEU A 312 -20.29 1.55 4.25
CA LEU A 312 -20.90 2.24 3.12
C LEU A 312 -21.69 1.24 2.26
N PRO A 313 -22.72 1.68 1.52
CA PRO A 313 -23.54 0.79 0.68
C PRO A 313 -22.76 0.11 -0.44
N ASP A 314 -21.68 0.71 -0.90
CA ASP A 314 -20.74 0.21 -1.91
C ASP A 314 -19.67 -0.73 -1.33
N GLY A 315 -19.87 -1.22 -0.10
CA GLY A 315 -18.96 -2.14 0.58
C GLY A 315 -17.73 -1.48 1.21
N GLY A 316 -17.59 -0.16 1.12
CA GLY A 316 -16.51 0.58 1.77
C GLY A 316 -16.67 0.75 3.28
N LEU A 317 -15.61 1.22 3.93
CA LEU A 317 -15.61 1.65 5.32
C LEU A 317 -15.23 3.13 5.41
N TYR A 318 -16.09 3.92 6.02
CA TYR A 318 -15.82 5.31 6.37
C TYR A 318 -15.45 5.41 7.85
N ALA A 319 -14.21 5.83 8.14
CA ALA A 319 -13.69 6.03 9.49
C ALA A 319 -13.57 7.52 9.81
N TYR A 320 -13.97 7.93 11.01
CA TYR A 320 -13.95 9.33 11.46
C TYR A 320 -13.83 9.44 12.98
N PHE A 321 -13.40 10.60 13.49
CA PHE A 321 -13.40 10.88 14.94
C PHE A 321 -14.79 11.30 15.45
N THR A 322 -15.23 10.80 16.60
CA THR A 322 -16.51 11.20 17.24
C THR A 322 -16.36 12.15 18.42
N ASP A 323 -15.32 12.00 19.23
CA ASP A 323 -15.11 12.82 20.43
C ASP A 323 -13.89 13.72 20.25
N THR A 324 -14.11 14.93 19.76
CA THR A 324 -13.08 15.97 19.58
C THR A 324 -12.93 17.02 20.72
N PRO A 325 -13.70 17.07 21.85
CA PRO A 325 -13.81 18.33 22.61
C PRO A 325 -12.57 18.77 23.41
N ASP A 326 -11.62 17.89 23.71
CA ASP A 326 -10.55 18.19 24.68
C ASP A 326 -9.18 18.55 24.05
N HIS A 327 -9.09 18.68 22.72
CA HIS A 327 -7.81 18.90 22.03
C HIS A 327 -7.75 20.21 21.21
N PRO A 328 -6.72 21.05 21.41
CA PRO A 328 -6.60 22.32 20.70
C PRO A 328 -6.05 22.14 19.27
N GLY A 329 -6.92 22.28 18.26
CA GLY A 329 -6.51 22.57 16.88
C GLY A 329 -7.48 22.09 15.80
N ARG A 330 -7.42 22.68 14.60
CA ARG A 330 -8.17 22.20 13.42
C ARG A 330 -7.31 21.16 12.66
N MET A 331 -7.81 19.94 12.47
CA MET A 331 -7.26 19.00 11.48
C MET A 331 -8.03 19.08 10.15
N ASN A 332 -7.34 18.79 9.03
CA ASN A 332 -7.94 18.68 7.69
C ASN A 332 -8.11 17.21 7.23
N LEU A 333 -7.76 16.22 8.07
CA LEU A 333 -7.89 14.78 7.83
C LEU A 333 -8.83 14.19 8.89
N VAL A 334 -10.09 14.63 8.86
CA VAL A 334 -11.08 14.26 9.89
C VAL A 334 -11.54 12.81 9.73
N ASP A 335 -11.29 12.23 8.56
CA ASP A 335 -11.95 11.04 8.07
C ASP A 335 -11.21 10.35 6.92
N GLN A 336 -11.30 9.03 6.86
CA GLN A 336 -10.75 8.20 5.79
C GLN A 336 -11.81 7.27 5.24
N THR A 337 -11.77 7.05 3.92
CA THR A 337 -12.62 6.06 3.24
C THR A 337 -11.76 4.97 2.66
N TRP A 338 -12.03 3.74 3.09
CA TRP A 338 -11.35 2.53 2.65
C TRP A 338 -12.30 1.64 1.85
N TYR A 339 -11.76 0.90 0.90
CA TYR A 339 -12.46 -0.01 0.00
C TYR A 339 -11.69 -1.31 -0.20
N LEU A 340 -12.43 -2.39 -0.45
CA LEU A 340 -11.87 -3.62 -0.98
C LEU A 340 -11.22 -3.39 -2.37
N PRO A 341 -10.19 -4.17 -2.72
CA PRO A 341 -9.54 -5.18 -1.88
C PRO A 341 -8.53 -4.60 -0.87
N ASN A 342 -8.05 -3.37 -1.04
CA ASN A 342 -7.11 -2.68 -0.15
C ASN A 342 -6.75 -1.28 -0.70
N MET A 343 -7.77 -0.43 -0.79
CA MET A 343 -7.67 0.87 -1.42
C MET A 343 -8.18 1.95 -0.47
N ILE A 344 -7.47 3.07 -0.39
CA ILE A 344 -8.00 4.31 0.18
C ILE A 344 -8.37 5.28 -0.93
N TYR A 345 -9.46 6.00 -0.73
CA TYR A 345 -9.89 7.06 -1.62
C TYR A 345 -9.78 8.43 -0.94
N ALA A 346 -9.04 9.33 -1.58
CA ALA A 346 -8.97 10.73 -1.20
C ALA A 346 -9.91 11.55 -2.11
N PRO A 347 -11.01 12.14 -1.58
CA PRO A 347 -12.00 12.82 -2.40
C PRO A 347 -11.50 14.15 -2.99
N ILE A 348 -12.22 14.61 -4.02
CA ILE A 348 -12.07 15.92 -4.65
C ILE A 348 -12.08 17.04 -3.61
N GLY A 349 -11.13 17.99 -3.72
CA GLY A 349 -11.13 19.22 -2.93
C GLY A 349 -10.32 19.17 -1.62
N ARG A 350 -9.92 17.99 -1.13
CA ARG A 350 -8.97 17.89 0.00
C ARG A 350 -7.56 18.36 -0.34
N SER A 351 -7.18 18.31 -1.62
CA SER A 351 -5.92 18.86 -2.12
C SER A 351 -6.19 19.87 -3.24
N PRO A 352 -5.64 21.09 -3.16
CA PRO A 352 -5.76 22.09 -4.24
C PRO A 352 -5.04 21.69 -5.54
N VAL A 353 -4.36 20.52 -5.57
CA VAL A 353 -3.66 19.96 -6.74
C VAL A 353 -4.36 18.70 -7.28
N LEU A 354 -5.10 17.95 -6.45
CA LEU A 354 -5.73 16.67 -6.81
C LEU A 354 -7.26 16.81 -6.87
N ALA A 355 -7.77 17.72 -7.70
CA ALA A 355 -9.21 17.98 -7.71
C ALA A 355 -10.05 17.01 -8.57
N GLY A 356 -9.48 15.86 -8.99
CA GLY A 356 -10.24 14.69 -9.45
C GLY A 356 -10.36 13.57 -8.41
N GLY A 357 -9.87 13.78 -7.18
CA GLY A 357 -9.70 12.70 -6.22
C GLY A 357 -8.52 11.80 -6.60
N GLY A 358 -8.21 10.83 -5.75
CA GLY A 358 -7.14 9.89 -6.02
C GLY A 358 -7.18 8.66 -5.12
N TRP A 359 -6.51 7.61 -5.57
CA TRP A 359 -6.35 6.36 -4.86
C TRP A 359 -4.95 6.22 -4.29
N GLY A 360 -4.89 5.73 -3.06
CA GLY A 360 -3.75 4.98 -2.55
C GLY A 360 -4.11 3.50 -2.57
N TRP A 361 -3.37 2.67 -3.29
CA TRP A 361 -3.70 1.25 -3.47
C TRP A 361 -2.51 0.36 -3.12
N PHE A 362 -2.73 -0.65 -2.28
CA PHE A 362 -1.66 -1.44 -1.64
C PHE A 362 -1.56 -2.84 -2.23
N VAL A 363 -1.14 -2.95 -3.48
CA VAL A 363 -1.24 -4.20 -4.25
C VAL A 363 -0.19 -5.22 -3.80
N PRO A 364 -0.58 -6.42 -3.33
CA PRO A 364 0.38 -7.45 -2.92
C PRO A 364 1.22 -7.91 -4.11
N VAL A 365 2.54 -8.00 -3.92
CA VAL A 365 3.45 -8.64 -4.87
C VAL A 365 3.53 -10.12 -4.51
N ASP A 366 3.90 -10.39 -3.27
CA ASP A 366 3.94 -11.71 -2.64
C ASP A 366 3.57 -11.56 -1.15
N ILE A 367 3.76 -12.63 -0.37
CA ILE A 367 3.37 -12.65 1.04
C ILE A 367 4.08 -11.60 1.92
N GLY A 368 5.28 -11.18 1.53
CA GLY A 368 6.14 -10.27 2.27
C GLY A 368 6.51 -9.01 1.51
N ASN A 369 5.88 -8.72 0.37
CA ASN A 369 6.15 -7.52 -0.41
C ASN A 369 4.85 -6.99 -1.00
N HIS A 370 4.76 -5.67 -1.12
CA HIS A 370 3.66 -5.04 -1.84
C HIS A 370 4.12 -3.82 -2.62
N HIS A 371 3.27 -3.40 -3.55
CA HIS A 371 3.36 -2.13 -4.23
C HIS A 371 2.38 -1.14 -3.62
N PHE A 372 2.87 0.02 -3.21
CA PHE A 372 2.03 1.18 -2.98
C PHE A 372 1.88 1.97 -4.28
N TRP A 373 0.66 2.03 -4.78
CA TRP A 373 0.26 2.82 -5.94
C TRP A 373 -0.40 4.10 -5.50
N PHE A 374 -0.02 5.18 -6.17
CA PHE A 374 -0.71 6.45 -6.06
C PHE A 374 -1.20 6.87 -7.45
N ILE A 375 -2.52 6.95 -7.60
CA ILE A 375 -3.19 7.24 -8.88
C ILE A 375 -4.14 8.41 -8.65
N ALA A 376 -3.88 9.56 -9.29
CA ALA A 376 -4.75 10.71 -9.13
C ALA A 376 -4.83 11.58 -10.39
N ARG A 377 -6.00 12.16 -10.64
CA ARG A 377 -6.23 13.09 -11.76
C ARG A 377 -5.92 14.53 -11.35
N LEU A 378 -5.16 15.24 -12.19
CA LEU A 378 -4.80 16.64 -11.99
C LEU A 378 -5.84 17.57 -12.64
N THR A 379 -6.17 18.68 -11.98
CA THR A 379 -7.28 19.55 -12.40
C THR A 379 -6.96 20.61 -13.44
N ASN A 380 -5.69 20.97 -13.61
CA ASN A 380 -5.25 21.94 -14.63
C ASN A 380 -3.72 21.92 -14.69
N PRO A 381 -3.09 21.40 -15.77
CA PRO A 381 -1.65 21.34 -15.93
C PRO A 381 -0.96 22.70 -15.77
N GLU A 382 -1.48 23.78 -16.37
CA GLU A 382 -0.87 25.10 -16.31
C GLU A 382 -1.06 25.83 -14.96
N ARG A 383 -2.16 25.57 -14.24
CA ARG A 383 -2.40 26.12 -12.90
C ARG A 383 -1.73 25.27 -11.84
N ALA A 384 -1.64 23.96 -12.05
CA ALA A 384 -0.77 23.06 -11.31
C ALA A 384 0.65 23.57 -11.51
N GLU A 385 1.14 23.76 -12.73
CA GLU A 385 2.47 24.27 -13.02
C GLU A 385 2.68 25.71 -12.53
N ARG A 386 1.73 26.66 -12.57
CA ARG A 386 1.91 28.00 -11.97
C ARG A 386 1.84 28.04 -10.44
N LYS A 387 0.99 27.22 -9.81
CA LYS A 387 0.95 27.07 -8.33
C LYS A 387 2.04 26.12 -7.83
N LEU A 388 2.52 25.19 -8.64
CA LEU A 388 3.67 24.31 -8.42
C LEU A 388 4.94 25.11 -8.69
N VAL A 389 5.07 25.97 -9.69
CA VAL A 389 6.28 26.80 -9.83
C VAL A 389 6.44 27.74 -8.63
N THR A 390 5.34 28.20 -8.02
CA THR A 390 5.37 29.00 -6.79
C THR A 390 5.46 28.16 -5.49
N LYS A 391 4.92 26.93 -5.43
CA LYS A 391 4.87 26.04 -4.23
C LYS A 391 5.81 24.81 -4.31
N ALA A 392 6.01 24.26 -5.50
CA ALA A 392 7.04 23.28 -5.92
C ALA A 392 8.47 23.82 -5.98
N LYS A 393 8.72 25.12 -5.81
CA LYS A 393 10.02 25.56 -5.25
C LYS A 393 10.32 24.94 -3.87
N LYS A 394 9.34 24.33 -3.18
CA LYS A 394 9.52 23.73 -1.84
C LYS A 394 9.08 22.27 -1.65
N GLY A 395 8.37 21.63 -2.59
CA GLY A 395 7.76 20.30 -2.33
C GLY A 395 7.71 19.32 -3.50
N LEU A 396 7.11 19.71 -4.63
CA LEU A 396 6.90 18.77 -5.75
C LEU A 396 8.14 18.62 -6.66
N ALA A 397 8.99 19.65 -6.78
CA ALA A 397 10.26 19.54 -7.49
C ALA A 397 11.19 18.51 -6.83
N SER A 398 11.07 18.26 -5.52
CA SER A 398 11.81 17.17 -4.86
C SER A 398 11.40 15.78 -5.36
N PHE A 399 10.17 15.61 -5.82
CA PHE A 399 9.66 14.32 -6.30
C PHE A 399 10.07 14.08 -7.76
N ALA A 400 10.01 15.12 -8.60
CA ALA A 400 10.49 15.08 -9.98
C ALA A 400 12.03 15.09 -10.09
N MET A 401 12.75 15.86 -9.25
CA MET A 401 14.22 15.81 -9.14
C MET A 401 14.70 14.46 -8.61
N GLY A 402 13.93 13.77 -7.76
CA GLY A 402 14.19 12.39 -7.38
C GLY A 402 14.04 11.38 -8.52
N ARG A 403 13.40 11.75 -9.64
CA ARG A 403 13.45 10.98 -10.89
C ARG A 403 14.68 11.30 -11.74
N ILE A 404 15.17 12.55 -11.71
CA ILE A 404 16.34 12.99 -12.49
C ILE A 404 17.66 12.59 -11.81
N ALA A 405 17.73 12.58 -10.47
CA ALA A 405 18.93 12.27 -9.68
C ALA A 405 19.03 10.79 -9.23
N GLY A 406 18.17 9.90 -9.74
CA GLY A 406 18.04 8.52 -9.25
C GLY A 406 17.10 8.41 -8.04
N ARG A 407 16.44 7.24 -7.91
CA ARG A 407 15.28 6.91 -7.04
C ARG A 407 15.42 7.23 -5.53
N ASP A 408 16.56 7.75 -5.08
CA ASP A 408 16.95 7.89 -3.68
C ASP A 408 17.06 9.33 -3.16
N PHE A 409 16.63 10.34 -3.91
CA PHE A 409 16.66 11.72 -3.40
C PHE A 409 15.65 11.93 -2.24
N PHE A 410 16.11 11.76 -1.00
CA PHE A 410 15.37 12.06 0.23
C PHE A 410 15.56 13.53 0.61
N TRP A 411 14.53 14.34 0.44
CA TRP A 411 14.50 15.72 0.93
C TRP A 411 13.62 15.82 2.19
N PRO A 412 14.13 16.33 3.32
CA PRO A 412 13.35 16.50 4.54
C PRO A 412 12.07 17.32 4.29
N GLY A 413 10.92 16.70 4.51
CA GLY A 413 9.61 17.31 4.30
C GLY A 413 8.91 16.94 2.98
N SER A 414 9.58 16.33 2.00
CA SER A 414 8.92 15.84 0.77
C SER A 414 7.91 14.71 1.04
N ALA A 415 7.03 14.41 0.08
CA ALA A 415 6.13 13.24 0.13
C ALA A 415 6.89 11.94 0.43
N LYS A 416 8.00 11.76 -0.30
CA LYS A 416 8.92 10.64 -0.12
C LYS A 416 9.52 10.59 1.30
N SER A 417 9.72 11.75 1.94
CA SER A 417 10.23 11.76 3.32
C SER A 417 9.22 11.28 4.36
N CYS A 418 7.93 11.34 4.05
CA CYS A 418 6.87 10.93 4.97
C CYS A 418 6.55 9.45 4.79
N LEU A 419 6.66 8.94 3.56
CA LEU A 419 6.67 7.50 3.30
C LEU A 419 7.97 6.83 3.82
N ASP A 420 9.14 7.15 3.24
CA ASP A 420 10.41 6.47 3.55
C ASP A 420 10.99 6.86 4.93
N GLY A 421 10.57 8.00 5.48
CA GLY A 421 11.02 8.51 6.78
C GLY A 421 9.90 8.56 7.82
N GLY A 422 8.77 7.90 7.57
CA GLY A 422 7.63 7.81 8.47
C GLY A 422 7.00 6.42 8.41
N ASP A 423 6.03 6.22 7.51
CA ASP A 423 5.22 5.00 7.46
C ASP A 423 6.06 3.74 7.20
N ALA A 424 6.92 3.77 6.18
CA ALA A 424 7.69 2.61 5.78
C ALA A 424 8.64 2.05 6.84
N PRO A 425 9.43 2.86 7.57
CA PRO A 425 10.23 2.34 8.68
C PRO A 425 9.39 1.77 9.82
N ILE A 426 8.29 2.44 10.21
CA ILE A 426 7.44 1.96 11.30
C ILE A 426 6.77 0.63 10.93
N GLN A 427 6.24 0.52 9.72
CA GLN A 427 5.60 -0.73 9.26
C GLN A 427 6.60 -1.86 9.05
N ALA A 428 7.79 -1.57 8.51
CA ALA A 428 8.86 -2.57 8.42
C ALA A 428 9.31 -3.06 9.81
N SER A 429 9.23 -2.21 10.84
CA SER A 429 9.59 -2.58 12.22
C SER A 429 8.56 -3.51 12.89
N GLN A 430 7.35 -3.65 12.34
CA GLN A 430 6.34 -4.62 12.80
C GLN A 430 6.65 -6.05 12.33
N GLY A 431 7.74 -6.24 11.56
CA GLY A 431 8.13 -7.50 10.95
C GLY A 431 7.69 -7.59 9.49
N ARG A 432 8.22 -8.59 8.78
CA ARG A 432 7.92 -8.84 7.36
C ARG A 432 6.43 -9.07 7.11
N ILE A 433 5.76 -9.71 8.06
CA ILE A 433 4.32 -9.88 8.16
C ILE A 433 3.90 -9.47 9.56
N VAL A 434 2.92 -8.57 9.67
CA VAL A 434 2.30 -8.19 10.94
C VAL A 434 1.58 -9.39 11.59
N ARG A 435 1.73 -9.51 12.92
CA ARG A 435 1.19 -10.60 13.74
C ARG A 435 -0.01 -10.11 14.55
N TRP A 436 -1.21 -10.34 14.02
CA TRP A 436 -2.48 -9.90 14.62
C TRP A 436 -2.85 -10.65 15.90
N ASP A 437 -2.21 -11.80 16.15
CA ASP A 437 -2.39 -12.60 17.37
C ASP A 437 -1.60 -12.06 18.57
N MET A 438 -0.57 -11.23 18.33
CA MET A 438 0.31 -10.70 19.39
C MET A 438 -0.05 -9.29 19.86
N GLU A 439 -0.79 -8.54 19.06
CA GLU A 439 -1.09 -7.13 19.34
C GLU A 439 -2.09 -6.94 20.49
N LYS A 440 -2.12 -5.70 21.01
CA LYS A 440 -3.06 -5.24 22.03
C LYS A 440 -3.73 -3.97 21.53
N LEU A 441 -4.87 -4.15 20.87
CA LEU A 441 -5.64 -3.04 20.30
C LEU A 441 -6.39 -2.26 21.37
N THR A 442 -6.66 -1.00 21.06
CA THR A 442 -7.38 -0.04 21.89
C THR A 442 -8.63 0.47 21.18
N SER A 443 -9.37 1.39 21.81
CA SER A 443 -10.52 2.05 21.18
C SER A 443 -10.16 2.88 19.95
N ALA A 444 -8.89 3.31 19.81
CA ALA A 444 -8.41 4.01 18.63
C ALA A 444 -8.38 3.12 17.37
N ASP A 445 -8.24 1.81 17.56
CA ASP A 445 -8.05 0.84 16.48
C ASP A 445 -9.37 0.29 15.93
N ARG A 446 -10.50 0.92 16.28
CA ARG A 446 -11.84 0.45 15.88
C ARG A 446 -11.98 0.30 14.37
N ALA A 447 -11.44 1.26 13.60
CA ALA A 447 -11.47 1.20 12.14
C ALA A 447 -10.61 0.05 11.59
N THR A 448 -9.43 -0.16 12.16
CA THR A 448 -8.54 -1.30 11.84
C THR A 448 -9.26 -2.62 12.02
N VAL A 449 -9.91 -2.84 13.17
CA VAL A 449 -10.68 -4.07 13.43
C VAL A 449 -11.79 -4.28 12.40
N GLN A 450 -12.51 -3.22 12.02
CA GLN A 450 -13.60 -3.32 11.04
C GLN A 450 -13.10 -3.64 9.64
N VAL A 451 -12.01 -3.02 9.18
CA VAL A 451 -11.41 -3.34 7.87
C VAL A 451 -10.94 -4.79 7.83
N ARG A 452 -10.27 -5.27 8.88
CA ARG A 452 -9.84 -6.67 8.94
C ARG A 452 -11.02 -7.63 8.87
N ARG A 453 -12.11 -7.36 9.58
CA ARG A 453 -13.35 -8.17 9.47
C ARG A 453 -13.90 -8.18 8.05
N ILE A 454 -13.98 -7.03 7.39
CA ILE A 454 -14.43 -6.95 5.99
C ILE A 454 -13.52 -7.78 5.07
N MET A 455 -12.20 -7.70 5.25
CA MET A 455 -11.23 -8.50 4.49
C MET A 455 -11.38 -10.00 4.73
N GLN A 456 -11.56 -10.40 6.00
CA GLN A 456 -11.75 -11.81 6.38
C GLN A 456 -13.07 -12.35 5.84
N GLU A 457 -14.16 -11.58 5.93
CA GLU A 457 -15.46 -11.90 5.33
C GLU A 457 -15.35 -12.12 3.81
N ALA A 458 -14.68 -11.21 3.10
CA ALA A 458 -14.47 -11.32 1.66
C ALA A 458 -13.60 -12.54 1.29
N HIS A 459 -12.54 -12.82 2.06
CA HIS A 459 -11.67 -13.97 1.85
C HIS A 459 -12.41 -15.30 2.06
N GLN A 460 -13.22 -15.38 3.11
CA GLN A 460 -14.06 -16.55 3.38
C GLN A 460 -15.10 -16.79 2.28
N ALA A 461 -15.72 -15.71 1.78
CA ALA A 461 -16.66 -15.80 0.67
C ALA A 461 -15.97 -16.31 -0.61
N GLU A 462 -14.77 -15.82 -0.90
CA GLU A 462 -13.98 -16.28 -2.05
C GLU A 462 -13.58 -17.76 -1.92
N ILE A 463 -13.12 -18.20 -0.75
CA ILE A 463 -12.80 -19.62 -0.50
C ILE A 463 -14.04 -20.51 -0.74
N ALA A 464 -15.20 -20.10 -0.20
CA ALA A 464 -16.44 -20.84 -0.37
C ALA A 464 -16.90 -20.91 -1.83
N GLU A 465 -16.82 -19.79 -2.57
CA GLU A 465 -17.15 -19.74 -3.99
C GLU A 465 -16.24 -20.63 -4.83
N ARG A 466 -14.92 -20.58 -4.59
CA ARG A 466 -13.95 -21.44 -5.28
C ARG A 466 -14.22 -22.92 -5.03
N ALA A 467 -14.50 -23.29 -3.78
CA ALA A 467 -14.86 -24.65 -3.41
C ALA A 467 -16.14 -25.11 -4.13
N ALA A 468 -17.17 -24.25 -4.21
CA ALA A 468 -18.40 -24.55 -4.94
C ALA A 468 -18.18 -24.76 -6.45
N ASN A 469 -17.19 -24.08 -7.03
CA ASN A 469 -16.79 -24.23 -8.43
C ASN A 469 -15.75 -25.35 -8.67
N GLY A 470 -15.42 -26.15 -7.65
CA GLY A 470 -14.43 -27.22 -7.76
C GLY A 470 -12.99 -26.72 -7.96
N ILE A 471 -12.73 -25.45 -7.70
CA ILE A 471 -11.41 -24.84 -7.82
C ILE A 471 -10.67 -25.03 -6.49
N PRO A 472 -9.50 -25.69 -6.47
CA PRO A 472 -8.76 -25.92 -5.22
C PRO A 472 -8.41 -24.62 -4.48
N GLU A 473 -8.45 -24.71 -3.15
CA GLU A 473 -7.95 -23.67 -2.26
C GLU A 473 -6.45 -23.46 -2.50
N ARG A 474 -6.04 -22.20 -2.61
CA ARG A 474 -4.64 -21.87 -2.75
C ARG A 474 -3.98 -21.85 -1.37
N ARG A 475 -3.33 -22.94 -1.00
CA ARG A 475 -2.57 -23.02 0.24
C ARG A 475 -1.17 -22.43 0.09
N ILE A 476 -0.83 -21.59 1.05
CA ILE A 476 0.50 -21.07 1.30
C ILE A 476 1.20 -22.07 2.21
N HIS A 477 2.34 -22.55 1.75
CA HIS A 477 3.19 -23.45 2.50
C HIS A 477 4.55 -22.82 2.71
N ARG A 478 5.15 -23.09 3.87
CA ARG A 478 6.57 -22.84 4.10
C ARG A 478 7.37 -23.48 2.96
N PRO A 479 8.24 -22.71 2.27
CA PRO A 479 9.20 -23.29 1.35
C PRO A 479 9.98 -24.36 2.10
N LEU A 480 10.11 -25.55 1.51
CA LEU A 480 11.02 -26.56 2.06
C LEU A 480 12.37 -25.88 2.27
N ALA A 481 12.93 -26.02 3.47
CA ALA A 481 14.30 -25.59 3.71
C ALA A 481 15.16 -26.16 2.57
N PRO A 482 16.12 -25.40 2.01
CA PRO A 482 17.07 -26.00 1.12
C PRO A 482 17.58 -27.26 1.82
N MET A 483 17.43 -28.44 1.22
CA MET A 483 18.21 -29.59 1.66
C MET A 483 19.63 -29.06 1.80
N GLU A 484 20.20 -29.14 3.00
CA GLU A 484 21.62 -28.93 3.17
C GLU A 484 22.27 -29.75 2.07
N ARG A 485 22.87 -29.07 1.08
CA ARG A 485 23.56 -29.78 0.02
C ARG A 485 24.65 -30.54 0.74
N GLU A 486 24.51 -31.86 0.85
CA GLU A 486 25.64 -32.72 1.18
C GLU A 486 26.78 -32.25 0.27
N ALA A 487 27.92 -31.93 0.89
CA ALA A 487 29.09 -31.43 0.19
C ALA A 487 29.33 -32.30 -1.05
N PRO A 488 29.64 -31.71 -2.21
CA PRO A 488 29.78 -32.48 -3.44
C PRO A 488 30.71 -33.65 -3.20
N VAL A 489 30.18 -34.87 -3.35
CA VAL A 489 30.99 -36.08 -3.37
C VAL A 489 31.98 -35.87 -4.50
N HIS A 490 33.24 -35.65 -4.13
CA HIS A 490 34.33 -35.60 -5.09
C HIS A 490 34.38 -36.96 -5.80
N VAL A 491 33.78 -37.03 -6.98
CA VAL A 491 34.02 -38.12 -7.92
C VAL A 491 35.47 -37.97 -8.35
N ARG A 492 36.32 -38.91 -7.91
CA ARG A 492 37.71 -39.04 -8.31
C ARG A 492 37.83 -39.51 -9.75
#